data_AF-A0A7J6DEL9-F1
#
_entry.id   AF-A0A7J6DEL9-F1
#
_cell.length_a   1.000
_cell.length_b   1.000
_cell.length_c   1.000
_cell.angle_alpha   90.00
_cell.angle_beta   90.00
_cell.angle_gamma   90.00
#
_symmetry.space_group_name_H-M   'P 1'
#
loop_
_entity.id
_entity.type
_entity.pdbx_description
1 polymer ?
#
loop_
_entity_poly.entity_id
_entity_poly.type
_entity_poly.pdbx_seq_one_letter_code
_entity_poly.pdbx_strand_id
1 'polypeptide(L)'
;MTKTDSGLYRARAIEDSNKLFAEYKVSVIDAVEAPVLTVNSNWSSSDSCTVSITCRVHELMINSSYQNNRCSPEEVTSHINTLILDCSEESIICYHSNPVSWKQDRINIKQFCVNIKKKEILQIQLISIFPINLLFTVIAMAVIVFGGLALYCCCKNKTDAKQADDTDYDDVETLTQKMTGDTWTTVTYCTVGRNQTPSSSHDR
;
A
#
# COMPACT_ATOMS: atom_id res chain seq x y z
N MET A 1 -35.50 -20.68 36.14
CA MET A 1 -36.01 -21.97 35.65
C MET A 1 -34.87 -22.97 35.67
N THR A 2 -35.18 -24.21 35.98
CA THR A 2 -34.26 -25.34 36.10
C THR A 2 -34.69 -26.43 35.14
N LYS A 3 -33.81 -27.39 34.82
CA LYS A 3 -34.17 -28.51 33.92
C LYS A 3 -35.37 -29.31 34.42
N THR A 4 -35.57 -29.37 35.74
CA THR A 4 -36.70 -30.06 36.38
C THR A 4 -38.05 -29.36 36.15
N ASP A 5 -38.05 -28.11 35.69
CA ASP A 5 -39.27 -27.40 35.28
C ASP A 5 -39.73 -27.82 33.85
N SER A 6 -39.07 -28.78 33.21
CA SER A 6 -39.52 -29.35 31.94
C SER A 6 -40.65 -30.34 32.19
N GLY A 7 -41.74 -30.26 31.43
CA GLY A 7 -42.87 -31.16 31.60
C GLY A 7 -44.14 -30.70 30.91
N LEU A 8 -45.22 -31.44 31.15
CA LEU A 8 -46.56 -31.09 30.69
C LEU A 8 -47.26 -30.22 31.74
N TYR A 9 -47.58 -28.99 31.36
CA TYR A 9 -48.33 -28.04 32.17
C TYR A 9 -49.77 -27.99 31.67
N ARG A 10 -50.73 -28.15 32.59
CA ARG A 10 -52.17 -28.15 32.28
C ARG A 10 -52.83 -26.96 32.95
N ALA A 11 -53.37 -26.06 32.16
CA ALA A 11 -54.23 -24.99 32.64
C ALA A 11 -55.64 -25.55 32.86
N ARG A 12 -56.16 -25.41 34.07
CA ARG A 12 -57.50 -25.88 34.48
C ARG A 12 -58.37 -24.69 34.87
N ALA A 13 -59.66 -24.79 34.60
CA ALA A 13 -60.60 -23.77 35.05
C ALA A 13 -60.70 -23.77 36.58
N ILE A 14 -60.88 -22.59 37.16
CA ILE A 14 -61.02 -22.43 38.62
C ILE A 14 -62.35 -23.02 39.09
N GLU A 15 -63.44 -22.78 38.34
CA GLU A 15 -64.79 -23.25 38.68
C GLU A 15 -64.99 -24.75 38.49
N ASP A 16 -64.21 -25.37 37.60
CA ASP A 16 -64.27 -26.81 37.35
C ASP A 16 -62.86 -27.36 37.06
N SER A 17 -62.25 -28.01 38.05
CA SER A 17 -60.92 -28.59 37.93
C SER A 17 -60.85 -29.79 36.97
N ASN A 18 -61.98 -30.34 36.53
CA ASN A 18 -62.02 -31.37 35.49
C ASN A 18 -62.04 -30.76 34.08
N LYS A 19 -62.41 -29.49 33.96
CA LYS A 19 -62.41 -28.75 32.70
C LYS A 19 -61.00 -28.24 32.38
N LEU A 20 -60.38 -28.88 31.40
CA LEU A 20 -59.09 -28.50 30.84
C LEU A 20 -59.23 -27.32 29.88
N PHE A 21 -58.43 -26.29 30.08
CA PHE A 21 -58.41 -25.10 29.22
C PHE A 21 -57.31 -25.18 28.17
N ALA A 22 -56.10 -25.55 28.59
CA ALA A 22 -54.95 -25.69 27.69
C ALA A 22 -53.90 -26.64 28.27
N GLU A 23 -53.11 -27.23 27.37
CA GLU A 23 -51.94 -28.02 27.72
C GLU A 23 -50.70 -27.47 27.01
N TYR A 24 -49.60 -27.35 27.75
CA TYR A 24 -48.33 -26.86 27.24
C TYR A 24 -47.23 -27.84 27.60
N LYS A 25 -46.47 -28.29 26.60
CA LYS A 25 -45.23 -29.04 26.83
C LYS A 25 -44.08 -28.05 26.91
N VAL A 26 -43.57 -27.83 28.11
CA VAL A 26 -42.45 -26.93 28.38
C VAL A 26 -41.15 -27.73 28.40
N SER A 27 -40.13 -27.24 27.69
CA SER A 27 -38.79 -27.82 27.69
C SER A 27 -37.79 -26.74 28.08
N VAL A 28 -36.99 -26.99 29.11
CA VAL A 28 -35.92 -26.09 29.57
C VAL A 28 -34.61 -26.60 28.99
N ILE A 29 -33.99 -25.77 28.14
CA ILE A 29 -32.78 -26.08 27.39
C ILE A 29 -31.68 -25.12 27.84
N ASP A 30 -30.44 -25.62 27.97
CA ASP A 30 -29.30 -24.78 28.30
C ASP A 30 -28.94 -23.84 27.14
N ALA A 31 -28.34 -22.71 27.47
CA ALA A 31 -27.76 -21.84 26.47
C ALA A 31 -26.57 -22.51 25.80
N VAL A 32 -26.39 -22.27 24.50
CA VAL A 32 -25.27 -22.79 23.74
C VAL A 32 -23.97 -22.06 24.07
N GLU A 33 -22.86 -22.79 23.89
CA GLU A 33 -21.51 -22.24 23.91
C GLU A 33 -21.10 -21.71 22.52
N ALA A 34 -20.12 -20.81 22.49
CA ALA A 34 -19.56 -20.33 21.24
C ALA A 34 -18.84 -21.47 20.49
N PRO A 35 -19.06 -21.59 19.16
CA PRO A 35 -18.29 -22.53 18.36
C PRO A 35 -16.83 -22.07 18.27
N VAL A 36 -15.95 -22.97 17.83
CA VAL A 36 -14.56 -22.65 17.51
C VAL A 36 -14.43 -22.67 15.99
N LEU A 37 -14.13 -21.51 15.41
CA LEU A 37 -13.83 -21.36 13.99
C LEU A 37 -12.31 -21.34 13.79
N THR A 38 -11.80 -22.26 12.98
CA THR A 38 -10.36 -22.45 12.74
C THR A 38 -10.06 -22.39 11.26
N VAL A 39 -8.90 -21.80 10.92
CA VAL A 39 -8.33 -21.87 9.55
C VAL A 39 -7.35 -23.02 9.50
N ASN A 40 -7.57 -23.95 8.59
CA ASN A 40 -6.77 -25.16 8.44
C ASN A 40 -5.67 -24.93 7.40
N SER A 41 -6.01 -24.25 6.31
CA SER A 41 -5.07 -23.85 5.27
C SER A 41 -5.60 -22.63 4.51
N ASN A 42 -4.70 -21.90 3.86
CA ASN A 42 -5.06 -20.86 2.92
C ASN A 42 -4.19 -20.97 1.66
N TRP A 43 -4.77 -20.57 0.55
CA TRP A 43 -4.12 -20.46 -0.74
C TRP A 43 -4.56 -19.16 -1.39
N SER A 44 -3.62 -18.33 -1.83
CA SER A 44 -3.92 -17.08 -2.52
C SER A 44 -3.04 -16.91 -3.77
N SER A 45 -3.66 -16.51 -4.87
CA SER A 45 -3.05 -16.12 -6.14
C SER A 45 -3.69 -14.82 -6.63
N SER A 46 -3.13 -14.20 -7.70
CA SER A 46 -3.58 -12.92 -8.28
C SER A 46 -5.11 -12.77 -8.34
N ASP A 47 -5.78 -13.83 -8.77
CA ASP A 47 -7.21 -13.80 -9.10
C ASP A 47 -8.07 -14.62 -8.14
N SER A 48 -7.46 -15.35 -7.20
CA SER A 48 -8.21 -16.29 -6.35
C SER A 48 -7.67 -16.37 -4.94
N CYS A 49 -8.60 -16.52 -3.99
CA CYS A 49 -8.28 -16.87 -2.62
C CYS A 49 -9.19 -18.01 -2.17
N THR A 50 -8.56 -19.05 -1.65
CA THR A 50 -9.24 -20.22 -1.09
C THR A 50 -8.78 -20.40 0.35
N VAL A 51 -9.72 -20.52 1.29
CA VAL A 51 -9.41 -20.77 2.70
C VAL A 51 -10.15 -22.01 3.18
N SER A 52 -9.42 -23.03 3.59
CA SER A 52 -10.00 -24.20 4.24
C SER A 52 -10.22 -23.88 5.71
N ILE A 53 -11.45 -24.10 6.17
CA ILE A 53 -11.87 -23.80 7.53
C ILE A 53 -12.59 -24.98 8.17
N THR A 54 -12.52 -25.02 9.49
CA THR A 54 -13.32 -25.90 10.33
C THR A 54 -14.08 -25.07 11.34
N CYS A 55 -15.39 -25.23 11.39
CA CYS A 55 -16.20 -24.78 12.53
C CYS A 55 -16.60 -25.98 13.37
N ARG A 56 -16.37 -25.93 14.69
CA ARG A 56 -16.65 -27.04 15.58
C ARG A 56 -17.25 -26.60 16.91
N VAL A 57 -18.17 -27.40 17.43
CA VAL A 57 -18.61 -27.36 18.83
C VAL A 57 -18.90 -28.78 19.31
N HIS A 58 -18.21 -29.25 20.35
CA HIS A 58 -18.31 -30.64 20.84
C HIS A 58 -18.19 -31.65 19.67
N GLU A 59 -19.23 -32.44 19.42
CA GLU A 59 -19.28 -33.46 18.35
C GLU A 59 -19.81 -32.93 17.00
N LEU A 60 -20.31 -31.69 16.95
CA LEU A 60 -20.77 -31.04 15.72
C LEU A 60 -19.61 -30.35 15.01
N MET A 61 -19.47 -30.58 13.71
CA MET A 61 -18.39 -30.03 12.91
C MET A 61 -18.83 -29.74 11.48
N ILE A 62 -18.36 -28.61 10.95
CA ILE A 62 -18.41 -28.26 9.53
C ILE A 62 -16.98 -28.06 9.04
N ASN A 63 -16.56 -28.88 8.07
CA ASN A 63 -15.34 -28.64 7.30
C ASN A 63 -15.75 -28.01 5.98
N SER A 64 -15.31 -26.77 5.73
CA SER A 64 -15.77 -25.98 4.60
C SER A 64 -14.59 -25.34 3.88
N SER A 65 -14.81 -24.95 2.63
CA SER A 65 -13.86 -24.20 1.82
C SER A 65 -14.47 -22.87 1.42
N TYR A 66 -13.83 -21.79 1.84
CA TYR A 66 -14.14 -20.44 1.38
C TYR A 66 -13.57 -20.22 -0.02
N GLN A 67 -14.41 -19.85 -0.98
CA GLN A 67 -14.01 -19.45 -2.32
C GLN A 67 -15.07 -18.51 -2.92
N ASN A 68 -14.64 -17.44 -3.61
CA ASN A 68 -15.54 -16.48 -4.25
C ASN A 68 -16.64 -15.94 -3.30
N ASN A 69 -16.25 -15.57 -2.08
CA ASN A 69 -17.14 -15.06 -1.03
C ASN A 69 -18.23 -16.05 -0.59
N ARG A 70 -18.03 -17.35 -0.80
CA ARG A 70 -18.98 -18.41 -0.44
C ARG A 70 -18.28 -19.55 0.28
N CYS A 71 -19.03 -20.34 1.03
CA CYS A 71 -18.57 -21.54 1.71
C CYS A 71 -19.44 -22.73 1.33
N SER A 72 -18.91 -23.94 1.43
CA SER A 72 -19.69 -25.17 1.25
C SER A 72 -19.03 -26.36 1.95
N PRO A 73 -19.78 -27.16 2.73
CA PRO A 73 -21.17 -26.95 3.14
C PRO A 73 -21.34 -25.75 4.09
N GLU A 74 -22.57 -25.21 4.16
CA GLU A 74 -22.93 -24.04 4.97
C GLU A 74 -23.63 -24.40 6.29
N GLU A 75 -24.28 -25.57 6.41
CA GLU A 75 -25.03 -25.94 7.61
C GLU A 75 -24.88 -27.43 7.95
N VAL A 76 -24.81 -27.73 9.24
CA VAL A 76 -24.99 -29.07 9.80
C VAL A 76 -25.86 -28.98 11.05
N THR A 77 -26.88 -29.84 11.14
CA THR A 77 -27.81 -29.91 12.28
C THR A 77 -27.76 -31.28 12.94
N SER A 78 -27.79 -31.32 14.28
CA SER A 78 -27.92 -32.54 15.09
C SER A 78 -28.84 -32.30 16.29
N HIS A 79 -29.92 -33.08 16.36
CA HIS A 79 -30.99 -32.91 17.35
C HIS A 79 -31.53 -31.47 17.37
N ILE A 80 -31.25 -30.73 18.43
CA ILE A 80 -31.70 -29.35 18.65
C ILE A 80 -30.60 -28.33 18.38
N ASN A 81 -29.38 -28.77 18.03
CA ASN A 81 -28.25 -27.90 17.81
C ASN A 81 -27.94 -27.79 16.32
N THR A 82 -27.61 -26.60 15.87
CA THR A 82 -27.30 -26.29 14.48
C THR A 82 -26.02 -25.47 14.40
N LEU A 83 -25.12 -25.84 13.50
CA LEU A 83 -23.99 -25.03 13.05
C LEU A 83 -24.32 -24.42 11.69
N ILE A 84 -24.08 -23.12 11.52
CA ILE A 84 -24.25 -22.39 10.25
C ILE A 84 -22.98 -21.59 9.96
N LEU A 85 -22.47 -21.67 8.74
CA LEU A 85 -21.43 -20.80 8.21
C LEU A 85 -22.04 -19.73 7.33
N ASP A 86 -21.73 -18.48 7.66
CA ASP A 86 -22.00 -17.31 6.82
C ASP A 86 -20.68 -16.76 6.30
N CYS A 87 -20.55 -16.70 4.98
CA CYS A 87 -19.32 -16.33 4.29
C CYS A 87 -19.56 -15.12 3.39
N SER A 88 -18.66 -14.15 3.52
CA SER A 88 -18.71 -12.89 2.79
C SER A 88 -17.31 -12.49 2.32
N GLU A 89 -17.19 -11.38 1.59
CA GLU A 89 -15.87 -10.83 1.22
C GLU A 89 -15.04 -10.42 2.46
N GLU A 90 -15.70 -10.03 3.55
CA GLU A 90 -15.01 -9.45 4.71
C GLU A 90 -14.70 -10.45 5.81
N SER A 91 -15.59 -11.41 6.01
CA SER A 91 -15.47 -12.38 7.09
C SER A 91 -16.18 -13.70 6.81
N ILE A 92 -15.72 -14.71 7.53
CA ILE A 92 -16.45 -15.95 7.77
C ILE A 92 -16.93 -15.93 9.21
N ILE A 93 -18.21 -16.20 9.41
CA ILE A 93 -18.84 -16.30 10.73
C ILE A 93 -19.40 -17.71 10.85
N CYS A 94 -19.10 -18.37 11.96
CA CYS A 94 -19.79 -19.59 12.32
C CYS A 94 -20.73 -19.34 13.49
N TYR A 95 -21.99 -19.71 13.31
CA TYR A 95 -23.03 -19.67 14.33
C TYR A 95 -23.26 -21.07 14.87
N HIS A 96 -23.42 -21.16 16.20
CA HIS A 96 -23.99 -22.31 16.88
C HIS A 96 -25.29 -21.86 17.53
N SER A 97 -26.39 -22.56 17.26
CA SER A 97 -27.70 -22.23 17.79
C SER A 97 -28.46 -23.45 18.28
N ASN A 98 -29.40 -23.19 19.18
CA ASN A 98 -30.49 -24.09 19.56
C ASN A 98 -31.80 -23.25 19.65
N PRO A 99 -32.97 -23.85 19.95
CA PRO A 99 -34.23 -23.12 19.97
C PRO A 99 -34.30 -21.93 20.95
N VAL A 100 -33.37 -21.84 21.91
CA VAL A 100 -33.41 -20.83 22.99
C VAL A 100 -32.26 -19.83 22.93
N SER A 101 -31.18 -20.12 22.20
CA SER A 101 -29.96 -19.31 22.24
C SER A 101 -29.08 -19.54 21.01
N TRP A 102 -28.20 -18.59 20.76
CA TRP A 102 -27.17 -18.71 19.74
C TRP A 102 -25.89 -18.00 20.17
N LYS A 103 -24.76 -18.46 19.64
CA LYS A 103 -23.42 -17.87 19.78
C LYS A 103 -22.69 -17.96 18.45
N GLN A 104 -21.60 -17.21 18.32
CA GLN A 104 -20.83 -17.18 17.09
C GLN A 104 -19.32 -17.05 17.34
N ASP A 105 -18.55 -17.43 16.34
CA ASP A 105 -17.13 -17.10 16.22
C ASP A 105 -16.86 -16.57 14.80
N ARG A 106 -15.89 -15.66 14.66
CA ARG A 106 -15.68 -14.87 13.45
C ARG A 106 -14.21 -14.75 13.10
N ILE A 107 -13.92 -14.97 11.82
CA ILE A 107 -12.60 -14.75 11.22
C ILE A 107 -12.69 -13.68 10.13
N ASN A 108 -11.75 -12.72 10.17
CA ASN A 108 -11.62 -11.69 9.13
C ASN A 108 -10.87 -12.26 7.92
N ILE A 109 -11.50 -12.28 6.75
CA ILE A 109 -10.91 -12.82 5.52
C ILE A 109 -9.72 -12.00 5.03
N LYS A 110 -9.76 -10.67 5.23
CA LYS A 110 -8.69 -9.73 4.82
C LYS A 110 -7.30 -10.08 5.39
N GLN A 111 -7.23 -10.86 6.48
CA GLN A 111 -5.96 -11.34 7.05
C GLN A 111 -5.33 -12.47 6.22
N PHE A 112 -6.13 -13.27 5.52
CA PHE A 112 -5.71 -14.45 4.78
C PHE A 112 -5.67 -14.17 3.28
N CYS A 113 -6.71 -13.51 2.78
CA CYS A 113 -6.82 -13.02 1.42
C CYS A 113 -6.32 -11.57 1.38
N VAL A 114 -5.00 -11.38 1.38
CA VAL A 114 -4.41 -10.05 1.21
C VAL A 114 -4.78 -9.53 -0.17
N ASN A 115 -5.36 -8.33 -0.25
CA ASN A 115 -5.51 -7.58 -1.50
C ASN A 115 -4.14 -7.48 -2.18
N ILE A 116 -3.91 -8.33 -3.18
CA ILE A 116 -2.64 -8.50 -3.88
C ILE A 116 -2.12 -7.17 -4.42
N LYS A 117 -3.01 -6.21 -4.65
CA LYS A 117 -2.70 -4.81 -4.94
C LYS A 117 -1.60 -4.24 -4.05
N LYS A 118 -1.58 -4.48 -2.73
CA LYS A 118 -0.53 -3.90 -1.86
C LYS A 118 0.83 -4.59 -2.03
N LYS A 119 0.85 -5.91 -2.24
CA LYS A 119 2.09 -6.67 -2.48
C LYS A 119 2.66 -6.38 -3.87
N GLU A 120 1.81 -6.33 -4.90
CA GLU A 120 2.22 -5.96 -6.26
C GLU A 120 2.72 -4.52 -6.34
N ILE A 121 2.03 -3.55 -5.71
CA ILE A 121 2.53 -2.18 -5.66
C ILE A 121 3.90 -2.12 -4.98
N LEU A 122 4.10 -2.83 -3.85
CA LEU A 122 5.40 -2.84 -3.18
C LEU A 122 6.49 -3.51 -4.04
N GLN A 123 6.18 -4.63 -4.70
CA GLN A 123 7.09 -5.34 -5.60
C GLN A 123 7.46 -4.48 -6.81
N ILE A 124 6.49 -3.82 -7.46
CA ILE A 124 6.72 -2.90 -8.58
C ILE A 124 7.57 -1.71 -8.11
N GLN A 125 7.32 -1.15 -6.93
CA GLN A 125 8.13 -0.06 -6.38
C GLN A 125 9.58 -0.50 -6.13
N LEU A 126 9.81 -1.71 -5.59
CA LEU A 126 11.15 -2.24 -5.32
C LEU A 126 11.92 -2.58 -6.61
N ILE A 127 11.26 -3.19 -7.60
CA ILE A 127 11.89 -3.66 -8.84
C ILE A 127 12.06 -2.52 -9.86
N SER A 128 11.09 -1.60 -9.95
CA SER A 128 11.11 -0.55 -10.97
C SER A 128 11.82 0.72 -10.49
N ILE A 129 11.50 1.21 -9.30
CA ILE A 129 11.89 2.58 -8.90
C ILE A 129 13.28 2.59 -8.27
N PHE A 130 13.65 1.56 -7.51
CA PHE A 130 14.94 1.50 -6.82
C PHE A 130 16.16 1.45 -7.77
N PRO A 131 16.23 0.57 -8.78
CA PRO A 131 17.39 0.53 -9.67
C PRO A 131 17.47 1.74 -10.61
N ILE A 132 16.31 2.31 -11.00
CA ILE A 132 16.26 3.51 -11.84
C ILE A 132 16.84 4.72 -11.10
N ASN A 133 16.44 4.94 -9.84
CA ASN A 133 16.99 6.04 -9.04
C ASN A 133 18.49 5.87 -8.77
N LEU A 134 18.95 4.64 -8.47
CA LEU A 134 20.37 4.35 -8.30
C LEU A 134 21.17 4.69 -9.57
N LEU A 135 20.67 4.31 -10.75
CA LEU A 135 21.32 4.60 -12.02
C LEU A 135 21.42 6.11 -12.29
N PHE A 136 20.35 6.87 -12.05
CA PHE A 136 20.38 8.34 -12.21
C PHE A 136 21.40 9.00 -11.26
N THR A 137 21.52 8.53 -10.03
CA THR A 137 22.53 9.07 -9.09
C THR A 137 23.96 8.80 -9.54
N VAL A 138 24.24 7.61 -10.08
CA VAL A 138 25.57 7.25 -10.60
C VAL A 138 25.92 8.10 -11.82
N ILE A 139 24.97 8.31 -12.74
CA ILE A 139 25.17 9.16 -13.92
C ILE A 139 25.46 10.60 -13.50
N ALA A 140 24.68 11.15 -12.56
CA ALA A 140 24.88 12.51 -12.06
C ALA A 140 26.29 12.69 -11.44
N MET A 141 26.73 11.74 -10.62
CA MET A 141 28.07 11.75 -10.03
C MET A 141 29.17 11.66 -11.08
N ALA A 142 29.01 10.81 -12.09
CA ALA A 142 29.96 10.70 -13.19
C ALA A 142 30.09 12.04 -13.94
N VAL A 143 28.97 12.70 -14.26
CA VAL A 143 28.98 14.01 -14.94
C VAL A 143 29.70 15.07 -14.10
N ILE A 144 29.50 15.10 -12.79
CA ILE A 144 30.19 16.04 -11.89
C ILE A 144 31.70 15.78 -11.89
N VAL A 145 32.12 14.51 -11.81
CA VAL A 145 33.54 14.13 -11.79
C VAL A 145 34.21 14.43 -13.12
N PHE A 146 33.63 14.00 -14.24
CA PHE A 146 34.19 14.23 -15.58
C PHE A 146 34.14 15.70 -15.98
N GLY A 147 33.06 16.42 -15.66
CA GLY A 147 32.97 17.87 -15.86
C GLY A 147 33.99 18.63 -15.02
N GLY A 148 34.16 18.24 -13.76
CA GLY A 148 35.17 18.81 -12.87
C GLY A 148 36.61 18.54 -13.34
N LEU A 149 36.90 17.32 -13.79
CA LEU A 149 38.19 16.94 -14.39
C LEU A 149 38.47 17.69 -15.69
N ALA A 150 37.48 17.82 -16.57
CA ALA A 150 37.62 18.58 -17.81
C ALA A 150 37.90 20.06 -17.52
N LEU A 151 37.17 20.68 -16.58
CA LEU A 151 37.44 22.05 -16.15
C LEU A 151 38.81 22.18 -15.50
N TYR A 152 39.20 21.24 -14.64
CA TYR A 152 40.51 21.23 -14.00
C TYR A 152 41.65 21.12 -15.01
N CYS A 153 41.54 20.23 -16.00
CA CYS A 153 42.50 20.11 -17.09
C CYS A 153 42.54 21.36 -17.99
N CYS A 154 41.39 21.93 -18.32
CA CYS A 154 41.29 23.17 -19.09
C CYS A 154 41.87 24.40 -18.34
N CYS A 155 41.75 24.43 -17.01
CA CYS A 155 42.34 25.47 -16.17
C CYS A 155 43.85 25.30 -15.99
N LYS A 156 44.34 24.06 -15.90
CA LYS A 156 45.78 23.76 -15.79
C LYS A 156 46.56 24.11 -17.06
N ASN A 157 46.01 23.85 -18.24
CA ASN A 157 46.66 24.21 -19.51
C ASN A 157 46.83 25.72 -19.74
N LYS A 158 46.18 26.58 -18.95
CA LYS A 158 46.39 28.04 -19.02
C LYS A 158 47.50 28.54 -18.09
N THR A 159 48.05 27.71 -17.22
CA THR A 159 49.10 28.12 -16.27
C THR A 159 50.52 27.91 -16.83
N ASP A 160 50.70 27.09 -17.87
CA ASP A 160 52.02 26.75 -18.45
C ASP A 160 52.37 27.51 -19.76
N ALA A 161 51.54 28.46 -20.21
CA ALA A 161 51.79 29.25 -21.42
C ALA A 161 52.18 30.70 -21.11
N LYS A 162 53.24 30.88 -20.32
CA LYS A 162 54.05 32.12 -20.29
C LYS A 162 55.48 31.75 -19.91
N GLN A 163 56.41 31.73 -20.88
CA GLN A 163 57.78 32.29 -20.81
C GLN A 163 58.62 31.89 -22.06
N ALA A 164 59.63 32.71 -22.37
CA ALA A 164 60.59 32.72 -23.49
C ALA A 164 60.02 33.41 -24.74
N ASP A 165 60.26 34.69 -25.04
CA ASP A 165 61.38 35.62 -24.83
C ASP A 165 62.76 35.18 -25.37
N ASP A 166 63.15 35.94 -26.40
CA ASP A 166 64.44 36.29 -26.99
C ASP A 166 65.35 35.26 -27.71
N THR A 167 65.51 35.48 -29.02
CA THR A 167 66.76 35.28 -29.80
C THR A 167 66.71 36.07 -31.12
N ASP A 168 67.20 37.31 -31.05
CA ASP A 168 68.24 38.01 -31.83
C ASP A 168 68.84 37.47 -33.18
N TYR A 169 69.21 38.44 -34.04
CA TYR A 169 69.90 38.52 -35.37
C TYR A 169 69.20 37.97 -36.64
N ASP A 170 69.18 38.63 -37.82
CA ASP A 170 70.16 39.53 -38.47
C ASP A 170 69.55 40.65 -39.36
N ASP A 171 70.38 41.68 -39.56
CA ASP A 171 70.27 42.96 -40.28
C ASP A 171 69.96 42.88 -41.81
N VAL A 172 69.21 43.85 -42.36
CA VAL A 172 69.57 44.64 -43.55
C VAL A 172 68.74 45.94 -43.58
N GLU A 173 69.43 47.03 -43.27
CA GLU A 173 69.22 48.42 -43.67
C GLU A 173 68.43 48.65 -44.98
N THR A 174 67.30 49.37 -44.91
CA THR A 174 66.92 50.32 -45.97
C THR A 174 66.16 51.50 -45.38
N LEU A 175 66.86 52.62 -45.28
CA LEU A 175 66.32 53.94 -44.98
C LEU A 175 65.30 54.37 -46.05
N THR A 176 64.07 54.65 -45.68
CA THR A 176 63.30 55.73 -46.31
C THR A 176 62.37 56.36 -45.29
N GLN A 177 62.81 57.49 -44.71
CA GLN A 177 61.91 58.40 -44.02
C GLN A 177 61.00 59.09 -45.04
N LYS A 178 59.68 59.04 -44.78
CA LYS A 178 58.76 60.11 -45.17
C LYS A 178 57.70 60.24 -44.08
N MET A 179 57.88 61.23 -43.21
CA MET A 179 56.78 61.78 -42.43
C MET A 179 55.99 62.73 -43.32
N THR A 180 54.67 62.58 -43.33
CA THR A 180 53.76 63.68 -43.58
C THR A 180 52.62 63.57 -42.57
N GLY A 181 52.26 64.70 -41.96
CA GLY A 181 51.37 64.91 -40.80
C GLY A 181 49.97 64.31 -40.89
N ASP A 182 49.10 64.40 -39.89
CA ASP A 182 49.11 65.14 -38.62
C ASP A 182 48.09 64.45 -37.70
N THR A 183 48.20 64.72 -36.39
CA THR A 183 47.16 64.60 -35.34
C THR A 183 47.13 63.30 -34.52
N TRP A 184 47.42 63.46 -33.23
CA TRP A 184 47.04 62.54 -32.16
C TRP A 184 45.60 62.80 -31.75
N THR A 185 44.75 61.77 -31.71
CA THR A 185 43.48 61.87 -30.99
C THR A 185 43.15 60.55 -30.30
N THR A 186 43.42 60.52 -29.00
CA THR A 186 42.84 59.57 -28.06
C THR A 186 41.34 59.85 -27.95
N VAL A 187 40.50 58.88 -28.29
CA VAL A 187 39.05 58.97 -28.05
C VAL A 187 38.64 57.85 -27.10
N THR A 188 38.41 58.22 -25.84
CA THR A 188 37.80 57.38 -24.82
C THR A 188 36.32 57.75 -24.72
N TYR A 189 35.43 56.76 -24.82
CA TYR A 189 34.02 56.93 -24.50
C TYR A 189 33.60 55.92 -23.43
N CYS A 190 32.96 56.41 -22.37
CA CYS A 190 32.23 55.62 -21.38
C CYS A 190 30.77 56.08 -21.40
N THR A 191 29.82 55.14 -21.34
CA THR A 191 28.40 55.46 -21.18
C THR A 191 27.92 55.13 -19.78
N VAL A 192 27.20 56.11 -19.22
CA VAL A 192 26.66 56.19 -17.86
C VAL A 192 25.35 55.42 -17.76
N GLY A 193 25.19 54.63 -16.70
CA GLY A 193 23.99 53.83 -16.46
C GLY A 193 22.73 54.64 -16.14
N ARG A 194 21.58 53.99 -16.32
CA ARG A 194 20.34 54.29 -15.60
C ARG A 194 19.69 52.99 -15.16
N ASN A 195 19.38 52.93 -13.87
CA ASN A 195 18.50 51.96 -13.21
C ASN A 195 17.05 52.45 -13.25
N GLN A 196 16.12 51.51 -12.93
CA GLN A 196 14.68 51.64 -12.56
C GLN A 196 13.67 51.36 -13.70
N THR A 197 12.60 50.55 -13.57
CA THR A 197 12.08 49.58 -12.56
C THR A 197 11.00 48.69 -13.27
N PRO A 198 10.23 47.76 -12.64
CA PRO A 198 9.63 46.61 -13.30
C PRO A 198 8.22 46.87 -13.85
N SER A 199 7.75 45.99 -14.74
CA SER A 199 6.35 45.92 -15.17
C SER A 199 5.84 44.50 -14.97
N SER A 200 4.83 44.38 -14.11
CA SER A 200 3.96 43.23 -13.95
C SER A 200 2.84 43.25 -14.99
N SER A 201 2.38 42.04 -15.33
CA SER A 201 1.00 41.63 -15.68
C SER A 201 0.27 42.35 -16.82
N HIS A 202 -0.16 41.57 -17.81
CA HIS A 202 -1.40 41.84 -18.52
C HIS A 202 -2.27 40.57 -18.62
N ASP A 203 -3.49 40.70 -18.07
CA ASP A 203 -4.65 39.82 -18.17
C ASP A 203 -5.07 39.47 -19.61
N ARG A 204 -5.61 38.27 -19.84
CA ARG A 204 -7.06 37.99 -19.83
C ARG A 204 -7.35 36.50 -20.08
#